data_AF-A0A1W9IKN9-F1
#
_entry.id   AF-A0A1W9IKN9-F1
#
_cell.length_a   1.000
_cell.length_b   1.000
_cell.length_c   1.000
_cell.angle_alpha   90.00
_cell.angle_beta   90.00
_cell.angle_gamma   90.00
#
_symmetry.space_group_name_H-M   'P 1'
#
loop_
_entity.id
_entity.type
_entity.pdbx_description
1 polymer ?
#
loop_
_entity_poly.entity_id
_entity_poly.type
_entity_poly.pdbx_seq_one_letter_code
_entity_poly.pdbx_strand_id
1 'polypeptide(L)'
;SLVLQIIVSILASIVISWFSRQREYGADAFAAKVYGKESMISALRAIERWVNRTQFQYSTQDALATMKISGQAGGVMSLFSTHPPIEARIAALEHL
;
A
#
# COMPACT_ATOMS: atom_id res chain seq x y z
N SER A 1 -29.29 -15.33 4.66
CA SER A 1 -28.38 -16.26 5.37
C SER A 1 -27.08 -15.52 5.68
N LEU A 2 -26.53 -15.72 6.89
CA LEU A 2 -25.30 -15.05 7.33
C LEU A 2 -24.08 -15.43 6.46
N VAL A 3 -24.00 -16.69 6.02
CA VAL A 3 -22.91 -17.21 5.18
C VAL A 3 -22.79 -16.46 3.85
N LEU A 4 -23.91 -16.18 3.19
CA LEU A 4 -23.90 -15.46 1.91
C LEU A 4 -23.42 -14.01 2.09
N GLN A 5 -23.83 -13.35 3.17
CA GLN A 5 -23.38 -11.98 3.48
C GLN A 5 -21.87 -11.92 3.71
N ILE A 6 -21.31 -12.91 4.42
CA ILE A 6 -19.86 -13.00 4.65
C ILE A 6 -19.10 -13.16 3.33
N ILE A 7 -19.54 -14.08 2.46
CA ILE A 7 -18.91 -14.32 1.16
C ILE A 7 -18.94 -13.06 0.29
N VAL A 8 -20.10 -12.41 0.18
CA VAL A 8 -20.25 -11.18 -0.60
C VAL A 8 -19.38 -10.05 -0.05
N SER A 9 -19.28 -9.93 1.28
CA SER A 9 -18.44 -8.90 1.92
C SER A 9 -16.95 -9.09 1.62
N ILE A 10 -16.47 -10.35 1.64
CA ILE A 10 -15.09 -10.67 1.28
C ILE A 10 -14.83 -10.30 -0.19
N LEU A 11 -15.70 -10.70 -1.11
CA LEU A 11 -15.55 -10.38 -2.54
C LEU A 11 -15.58 -8.86 -2.79
N ALA A 12 -16.48 -8.14 -2.13
CA ALA A 12 -16.56 -6.68 -2.22
C ALA A 12 -15.25 -6.03 -1.77
N SER A 13 -14.66 -6.49 -0.67
CA SER A 13 -13.39 -5.94 -0.16
C SER A 13 -12.24 -6.08 -1.15
N ILE A 14 -12.17 -7.18 -1.91
CA ILE A 14 -11.14 -7.38 -2.94
C ILE A 14 -11.27 -6.32 -4.04
N VAL A 15 -12.48 -6.07 -4.52
CA VAL A 15 -12.74 -5.07 -5.57
C VAL A 15 -12.44 -3.66 -5.08
N ILE A 16 -12.85 -3.33 -3.86
CA ILE A 16 -12.57 -2.03 -3.24
C ILE A 16 -11.06 -1.82 -3.09
N SER A 17 -10.33 -2.81 -2.57
CA SER A 17 -8.88 -2.74 -2.41
C SER A 17 -8.17 -2.61 -3.76
N TRP A 18 -8.65 -3.28 -4.81
CA TRP A 18 -8.12 -3.10 -6.17
C TRP A 18 -8.35 -1.69 -6.71
N PHE A 19 -9.57 -1.15 -6.60
CA PHE A 19 -9.87 0.21 -7.04
C PHE A 19 -9.07 1.26 -6.26
N SER A 20 -8.86 1.04 -4.97
CA SER A 20 -8.00 1.87 -4.13
C SER A 20 -6.57 1.94 -4.68
N ARG A 21 -5.99 0.79 -5.05
CA ARG A 21 -4.65 0.73 -5.66
C ARG A 21 -4.58 1.45 -7.00
N GLN A 22 -5.60 1.27 -7.86
CA GLN A 22 -5.65 1.92 -9.17
C GLN A 22 -5.67 3.45 -9.05
N ARG A 23 -6.44 3.98 -8.09
CA ARG A 23 -6.50 5.42 -7.82
C ARG A 23 -5.16 5.98 -7.34
N GLU A 24 -4.43 5.21 -6.53
CA GLU A 24 -3.10 5.61 -6.04
C GLU A 24 -2.09 5.79 -7.18
N TYR A 25 -2.03 4.84 -8.13
CA TYR A 25 -1.17 4.98 -9.32
C TYR A 25 -1.56 6.19 -10.17
N GLY A 26 -2.86 6.47 -10.31
CA GLY A 26 -3.33 7.67 -10.99
C GLY A 26 -2.88 8.96 -10.30
N ALA A 27 -2.90 8.99 -8.96
CA ALA A 27 -2.41 10.11 -8.17
C ALA A 27 -0.89 10.30 -8.33
N ASP A 28 -0.12 9.22 -8.35
CA ASP A 28 1.33 9.25 -8.57
C ASP A 28 1.69 9.77 -9.95
N ALA A 29 0.99 9.28 -10.99
CA ALA A 29 1.19 9.74 -12.35
C ALA A 29 0.82 11.23 -12.50
N PHE A 30 -0.26 11.68 -11.85
CA PHE A 30 -0.63 13.09 -11.83
C PHE A 30 0.42 13.94 -11.11
N ALA A 31 0.90 13.51 -9.94
CA ALA A 31 1.95 14.21 -9.20
C ALA A 31 3.26 14.28 -9.99
N ALA A 32 3.66 13.20 -10.65
CA ALA A 32 4.82 13.16 -11.54
C ALA A 32 4.66 14.10 -12.75
N LYS A 33 3.45 14.22 -13.30
CA LYS A 33 3.15 15.16 -14.39
C LYS A 33 3.18 16.62 -13.95
N VAL A 34 2.71 16.93 -12.74
CA VAL A 34 2.60 18.31 -12.24
C VAL A 34 3.90 18.82 -11.61
N TYR A 35 4.56 17.99 -10.80
CA TYR A 35 5.74 18.37 -10.00
C TYR A 35 7.05 17.74 -10.50
N GLY A 36 7.00 16.82 -11.46
CA GLY A 36 8.15 16.10 -12.00
C GLY A 36 8.28 14.68 -11.45
N LYS A 37 8.65 13.75 -12.33
CA LYS A 37 8.86 12.33 -12.03
C LYS A 37 9.89 12.12 -10.92
N GLU A 38 11.07 12.72 -11.07
CA GLU A 38 12.19 12.59 -10.12
C GLU A 38 11.81 13.09 -8.72
N SER A 39 11.06 14.19 -8.66
CA SER A 39 10.51 14.75 -7.42
C SER A 39 9.66 13.72 -6.68
N MET A 40 8.75 13.07 -7.41
CA MET A 40 7.84 12.06 -6.85
C MET A 40 8.59 10.81 -6.39
N ILE A 41 9.53 10.30 -7.20
CA ILE A 41 10.39 9.16 -6.84
C ILE A 41 11.21 9.49 -5.58
N SER A 42 11.79 10.69 -5.50
CA SER A 42 12.57 11.12 -4.34
C SER A 42 11.74 11.17 -3.06
N ALA A 43 10.48 11.62 -3.16
CA ALA A 43 9.53 11.68 -2.05
C ALA A 43 9.16 10.26 -1.56
N LEU A 44 8.85 9.34 -2.49
CA LEU A 44 8.56 7.94 -2.17
C LEU A 44 9.74 7.26 -1.48
N ARG A 45 10.97 7.47 -1.97
CA ARG A 45 12.19 6.96 -1.30
C ARG A 45 12.38 7.58 0.09
N ALA A 46 11.98 8.83 0.30
CA ALA A 46 12.03 9.45 1.63
C ALA A 46 11.05 8.80 2.60
N ILE A 47 9.83 8.52 2.14
CA ILE A 47 8.80 7.81 2.91
C ILE A 47 9.28 6.39 3.24
N GLU A 48 9.81 5.66 2.26
CA GLU A 48 10.36 4.32 2.46
C GLU A 48 11.44 4.29 3.55
N ARG A 49 12.40 5.23 3.52
CA ARG A 49 13.42 5.37 4.56
C ARG A 49 12.82 5.63 5.94
N TRP A 50 11.75 6.43 6.02
CA TRP A 50 11.07 6.74 7.29
C TRP A 50 10.31 5.51 7.83
N VAL A 51 9.59 4.81 6.96
CA VAL A 51 8.87 3.57 7.30
C VAL A 51 9.87 2.52 7.79
N ASN A 52 10.96 2.28 7.07
CA ASN A 52 11.96 1.29 7.47
C ASN A 52 12.62 1.61 8.82
N ARG A 53 12.85 2.90 9.13
CA ARG A 53 13.36 3.31 10.45
C ARG A 53 12.34 3.13 11.57
N THR A 54 11.07 3.45 11.32
CA THR A 54 10.02 3.35 12.34
C THR A 54 9.64 1.89 12.61
N GLN A 55 9.68 1.00 11.62
CA GLN A 55 9.48 -0.44 11.82
C GLN A 55 10.51 -1.05 12.78
N PHE A 56 11.76 -0.58 12.77
CA PHE A 56 12.78 -0.98 13.75
C PHE A 56 12.45 -0.54 15.20
N GLN A 57 11.66 0.52 15.36
CA GLN A 57 11.29 1.07 16.66
C GLN A 57 10.04 0.40 17.26
N TYR A 58 9.24 -0.28 16.43
CA TYR A 58 8.08 -1.11 16.82
C TYR A 58 8.47 -2.57 17.15
N SER A 59 9.69 -2.80 17.64
CA SER A 59 10.15 -4.14 18.02
C SER A 59 9.54 -4.60 19.36
N THR A 60 8.70 -5.62 19.25
CA THR A 60 8.40 -6.75 20.18
C THR A 60 7.42 -6.63 21.35
N GLN A 61 6.81 -5.49 21.68
CA GLN A 61 5.83 -5.43 22.80
C GLN A 61 4.54 -4.63 22.56
N ASP A 62 4.17 -4.34 21.32
CA ASP A 62 2.96 -3.56 21.05
C ASP A 62 1.81 -4.47 20.60
N ALA A 63 0.64 -4.36 21.24
CA ALA A 63 -0.56 -5.14 20.90
C ALA A 63 -1.03 -4.89 19.45
N LEU A 64 -0.57 -3.81 18.83
CA LEU A 64 -0.76 -3.47 17.42
C LEU A 64 0.01 -4.40 16.46
N ALA A 65 1.11 -5.02 16.90
CA ALA A 65 1.81 -6.05 16.12
C ALA A 65 0.96 -7.32 15.95
N THR A 66 0.11 -7.64 16.94
CA THR A 66 -0.85 -8.76 16.85
C THR A 66 -1.96 -8.48 15.84
N MET A 67 -2.30 -7.21 15.60
CA MET A 67 -3.18 -6.82 14.49
C MET A 67 -2.50 -6.95 13.11
N LYS A 68 -1.21 -7.31 13.04
CA LYS A 68 -0.43 -7.56 11.80
C LYS A 68 -0.60 -6.45 10.74
N ILE A 69 -0.73 -5.21 11.20
CA ILE A 69 -0.82 -4.01 10.36
C ILE A 69 0.59 -3.52 9.94
N SER A 70 1.63 -3.99 10.63
CA SER A 70 3.03 -3.58 10.40
C SER A 70 3.83 -4.66 9.65
N GLY A 71 4.40 -4.27 8.51
CA GLY A 71 5.57 -4.92 7.92
C GLY A 71 5.29 -6.11 7.01
N GLN A 72 5.42 -5.90 5.70
CA GLN A 72 5.40 -6.91 4.64
C GLN A 72 4.08 -7.70 4.47
N ALA A 73 3.12 -7.10 3.77
CA ALA A 73 1.97 -7.81 3.23
C ALA A 73 2.39 -8.69 2.02
N GLY A 74 3.10 -9.79 2.28
CA GLY A 74 3.38 -10.83 1.30
C GLY A 74 2.22 -11.84 1.18
N GLY A 75 1.93 -12.32 -0.03
CA GLY A 75 0.95 -13.39 -0.27
C GLY A 75 -0.51 -12.93 -0.32
N VAL A 76 -1.44 -13.75 0.20
CA VAL A 76 -2.91 -13.47 0.20
C VAL A 76 -3.29 -12.15 0.88
N MET A 77 -2.44 -11.64 1.77
CA MET A 77 -2.65 -10.39 2.49
C MET A 77 -2.45 -9.15 1.61
N SER A 78 -1.65 -9.27 0.53
CA SER A 78 -1.49 -8.21 -0.48
C SER A 78 -2.79 -7.87 -1.21
N LEU A 79 -3.72 -8.84 -1.31
CA LEU A 79 -5.03 -8.63 -1.91
C LEU A 79 -5.88 -7.67 -1.09
N PHE A 80 -5.71 -7.67 0.24
CA PHE A 80 -6.39 -6.78 1.17
C PHE A 80 -5.65 -5.47 1.44
N SER A 81 -4.41 -5.32 0.97
CA SER A 81 -3.69 -4.04 1.05
C SER A 81 -4.39 -2.95 0.24
N THR A 82 -4.68 -1.83 0.89
CA THR A 82 -5.37 -0.67 0.31
C THR A 82 -4.43 0.22 -0.51
N HIS A 83 -3.12 0.12 -0.28
CA HIS A 83 -2.08 0.81 -1.04
C HIS A 83 -1.09 -0.19 -1.65
N PRO A 84 -0.62 0.06 -2.89
CA PRO A 84 0.46 -0.72 -3.47
C PRO A 84 1.78 -0.47 -2.71
N PRO A 85 2.70 -1.45 -2.69
CA PRO A 85 4.00 -1.28 -2.06
C PRO A 85 4.78 -0.12 -2.71
N ILE A 86 5.62 0.55 -1.94
CA ILE A 86 6.32 1.78 -2.38
C ILE A 86 7.21 1.47 -3.59
N GLU A 87 7.83 0.31 -3.60
CA GLU A 87 8.71 -0.18 -4.66
C GLU A 87 7.94 -0.34 -5.98
N ALA A 88 6.72 -0.87 -5.93
CA ALA A 88 5.87 -0.98 -7.13
C ALA A 88 5.41 0.37 -7.66
N ARG A 89 5.23 1.37 -6.77
CA ARG A 89 4.91 2.75 -7.16
C ARG A 89 6.11 3.41 -7.84
N ILE A 90 7.31 3.25 -7.29
CA ILE A 90 8.55 3.77 -7.90
C ILE A 90 8.77 3.14 -9.27
N ALA A 91 8.64 1.81 -9.39
CA ALA A 91 8.77 1.12 -10.67
C ALA A 91 7.74 1.63 -11.70
N ALA A 92 6.47 1.79 -11.29
CA ALA A 92 5.45 2.35 -12.17
C ALA A 92 5.80 3.77 -12.65
N LEU A 93 6.34 4.62 -11.78
CA LEU A 93 6.82 5.95 -12.15
C LEU A 93 8.03 5.91 -13.08
N GLU A 94 8.98 5.00 -12.86
CA GLU A 94 10.16 4.84 -13.73
C GLU A 94 9.77 4.46 -15.18
N HIS A 95 8.66 3.75 -15.35
CA HIS A 95 8.08 3.39 -16.64
C HIS A 95 7.18 4.47 -17.30
N LEU A 96 6.93 5.62 -16.62
CA LEU A 96 6.26 6.80 -17.21
C LEU A 96 7.24 7.68 -18.00
#